data_AF-A0A7W1EXJ5-F1
#
_entry.id   AF-A0A7W1EXJ5-F1
#
_cell.length_a   1.000
_cell.length_b   1.000
_cell.length_c   1.000
_cell.angle_alpha   90.00
_cell.angle_beta   90.00
_cell.angle_gamma   90.00
#
_symmetry.space_group_name_H-M   'P 1'
#
loop_
_entity.id
_entity.type
_entity.pdbx_description
1 polymer ?
#
loop_
_entity_poly.entity_id
_entity_poly.type
_entity_poly.pdbx_seq_one_letter_code
_entity_poly.pdbx_strand_id
1 'polypeptide(L)'
;MTILNFITKILVISPVVFLLSCGPNDKAGDDEGLIEFATNPIDEKHPLFGLAPSTATLKYKKRKICARNEFNGYVSHFNYWGY
;
A
#
# COMPACT_ATOMS: atom_id res chain seq x y z
N MET A 1 -27.24 -5.24 50.11
CA MET A 1 -27.66 -4.27 49.06
C MET A 1 -26.48 -3.57 48.37
N THR A 2 -25.23 -4.01 48.55
CA THR A 2 -24.04 -3.40 47.94
C THR A 2 -23.52 -4.19 46.73
N ILE A 3 -23.59 -5.52 46.76
CA ILE A 3 -23.14 -6.41 45.67
C ILE A 3 -24.00 -6.24 44.40
N LEU A 4 -25.32 -6.10 44.55
CA LEU A 4 -26.23 -5.90 43.41
C LEU A 4 -25.97 -4.58 42.67
N ASN A 5 -25.60 -3.52 43.41
CA ASN A 5 -25.24 -2.22 42.87
C ASN A 5 -23.84 -2.23 42.20
N PHE A 6 -22.98 -3.17 42.57
CA PHE A 6 -21.67 -3.34 41.96
C PHE A 6 -21.76 -4.04 40.61
N ILE A 7 -22.57 -5.10 40.53
CA ILE A 7 -22.81 -5.87 39.30
C ILE A 7 -23.49 -5.02 38.22
N THR A 8 -24.49 -4.21 38.61
CA THR A 8 -25.17 -3.30 37.68
C THR A 8 -24.25 -2.22 37.12
N LYS A 9 -23.29 -1.70 37.91
CA LYS A 9 -22.30 -0.73 37.42
C LYS A 9 -21.33 -1.34 36.40
N ILE A 10 -20.87 -2.58 36.63
CA ILE A 10 -19.97 -3.28 35.71
C ILE A 10 -20.68 -3.59 34.38
N LEU A 11 -21.94 -4.01 34.44
CA LEU A 11 -22.76 -4.29 33.25
C LEU A 11 -22.89 -3.07 32.32
N VAL A 12 -23.00 -1.87 32.89
CA VAL A 12 -23.15 -0.61 32.13
C VAL A 12 -21.81 -0.09 31.58
N ILE A 13 -20.69 -0.34 32.27
CA ILE A 13 -19.36 0.16 31.87
C ILE A 13 -18.72 -0.73 30.80
N SER A 14 -18.98 -2.05 30.82
CA SER A 14 -18.42 -3.03 29.88
C SER A 14 -18.64 -2.71 28.39
N PRO A 15 -19.84 -2.33 27.90
CA PRO A 15 -20.05 -2.05 26.48
C PRO A 15 -19.33 -0.79 26.00
N VAL A 16 -19.12 0.20 26.87
CA VAL A 16 -18.44 1.46 26.52
C VAL A 16 -16.95 1.23 26.23
N VAL A 17 -16.30 0.37 27.02
CA VAL A 17 -14.89 -0.01 26.80
C VAL A 17 -14.75 -0.84 25.52
N PHE A 18 -15.72 -1.70 25.21
CA PHE A 18 -15.70 -2.51 24.00
C PHE A 18 -15.86 -1.67 22.72
N LEU A 19 -16.66 -0.60 22.77
CA LEU A 19 -16.81 0.35 21.66
C LEU A 19 -15.53 1.16 21.39
N LEU A 20 -14.76 1.50 22.43
CA LEU A 20 -13.47 2.21 22.27
C LEU A 20 -12.36 1.32 21.69
N SER A 21 -12.49 0.00 21.76
CA SER A 21 -11.53 -0.94 21.18
C SER A 21 -11.75 -1.19 19.68
N CYS A 22 -12.81 -0.65 19.09
CA CYS A 22 -13.12 -0.71 17.66
C CYS A 22 -12.91 0.67 17.03
N GLY A 23 -11.76 1.27 17.26
CA GLY A 23 -11.29 2.39 16.45
C GLY A 23 -10.71 1.87 15.14
N PRO A 24 -10.85 2.59 14.00
CA PRO A 24 -10.14 2.23 12.78
C PRO A 24 -8.63 2.27 13.05
N ASN A 25 -8.00 1.11 13.07
CA ASN A 25 -6.54 0.94 13.17
C ASN A 25 -5.82 1.27 11.85
N ASP A 26 -6.41 2.15 11.04
CA ASP A 26 -5.87 2.51 9.73
C ASP A 26 -5.45 3.97 9.76
N LYS A 27 -4.38 4.27 10.50
CA LYS A 27 -3.47 5.34 10.07
C LYS A 27 -2.58 4.78 8.96
N ALA A 28 -3.23 4.42 7.85
CA ALA A 28 -2.58 4.22 6.58
C ALA A 28 -2.08 5.58 6.11
N GLY A 29 -0.83 5.89 6.41
CA GLY A 29 -0.13 6.93 5.66
C GLY A 29 -0.17 6.51 4.19
N ASP A 30 -0.76 7.36 3.35
CA ASP A 30 -0.97 7.20 1.91
C ASP A 30 -0.65 5.80 1.39
N ASP A 31 -1.63 4.90 1.54
CA ASP A 31 -1.59 3.50 1.09
C ASP A 31 -1.37 3.36 -0.42
N GLU A 32 -1.25 4.48 -1.14
CA GLU A 32 -1.13 4.61 -2.58
C GLU A 32 -0.08 5.66 -2.94
N GLY A 33 0.80 5.34 -3.88
CA GLY A 33 1.75 6.30 -4.40
C GLY A 33 2.26 5.94 -5.80
N LEU A 34 2.74 6.98 -6.47
CA LEU A 34 3.26 6.95 -7.83
C LEU A 34 4.69 7.48 -7.79
N ILE A 35 5.65 6.70 -8.26
CA ILE A 35 7.01 7.16 -8.43
C ILE A 35 7.41 7.01 -9.88
N GLU A 36 7.73 8.13 -10.53
CA GLU A 36 8.19 8.17 -11.91
C GLU A 36 9.70 8.42 -11.94
N PHE A 37 10.39 7.59 -12.71
CA PHE A 37 11.83 7.66 -12.89
C PHE A 37 12.16 7.70 -14.38
N ALA A 38 13.06 8.59 -14.77
CA ALA A 38 13.71 8.52 -16.06
C ALA A 38 14.73 7.38 -16.03
N THR A 39 14.71 6.51 -17.04
CA THR A 39 15.63 5.38 -17.14
C THR A 39 16.64 5.66 -18.23
N ASN A 40 17.93 5.64 -17.86
CA ASN A 40 19.03 5.75 -18.81
C ASN A 40 19.72 4.38 -18.94
N PRO A 41 19.89 3.88 -20.17
CA PRO A 41 20.65 2.68 -20.40
C PRO A 41 22.13 2.89 -20.01
N ILE A 42 22.69 1.93 -19.28
CA ILE A 42 24.06 2.00 -18.74
C ILE A 42 25.10 1.52 -19.78
N ASP A 43 24.70 0.70 -20.76
CA ASP A 43 25.61 0.12 -21.76
C ASP A 43 25.06 0.26 -23.19
N GLU A 44 25.66 1.17 -23.95
CA GLU A 44 25.33 1.46 -25.36
C GLU A 44 25.68 0.34 -26.33
N LYS A 45 26.59 -0.57 -25.94
CA LYS A 45 27.02 -1.69 -26.80
C LYS A 45 26.17 -2.93 -26.60
N HIS A 46 25.26 -2.91 -25.62
CA HIS A 46 24.38 -4.03 -25.36
C HIS A 46 23.39 -4.19 -26.53
N PRO A 47 23.19 -5.40 -27.10
CA PRO A 47 22.30 -5.60 -28.25
C PRO A 47 20.84 -5.24 -27.97
N LEU A 48 20.45 -5.14 -26.70
CA LEU A 48 19.12 -4.69 -26.27
C LEU A 48 19.07 -3.20 -25.86
N PHE A 49 20.13 -2.43 -26.12
CA PHE A 49 20.19 -0.99 -25.81
C PHE A 49 18.99 -0.23 -26.39
N GLY A 50 18.67 -0.51 -27.65
CA GLY A 50 17.52 0.08 -28.33
C GLY A 50 16.16 -0.41 -27.85
N LEU A 51 16.09 -1.27 -26.84
CA LEU A 51 14.85 -1.74 -26.20
C LEU A 51 14.75 -1.32 -24.73
N ALA A 52 15.72 -0.55 -24.23
CA ALA A 52 15.69 -0.05 -22.88
C ALA A 52 14.56 0.99 -22.75
N PRO A 53 13.70 0.88 -21.73
CA PRO A 53 12.61 1.84 -21.53
C PRO A 53 13.17 3.24 -21.30
N SER A 54 12.43 4.25 -21.75
CA SER A 54 12.80 5.65 -21.57
C SER A 54 12.33 6.16 -20.20
N THR A 55 11.23 5.62 -19.71
CA THR A 55 10.68 5.92 -18.38
C THR A 55 10.15 4.67 -17.70
N ALA A 56 10.26 4.65 -16.37
CA ALA A 56 9.69 3.62 -15.52
C ALA A 56 8.82 4.26 -14.44
N THR A 57 7.62 3.74 -14.27
CA THR A 57 6.62 4.20 -13.32
C THR A 57 6.30 3.08 -12.35
N LEU A 58 6.51 3.32 -11.06
CA LEU A 58 6.16 2.42 -9.98
C LEU A 58 4.88 2.90 -9.30
N LYS A 59 3.81 2.12 -9.41
CA LYS A 59 2.56 2.32 -8.68
C LYS A 59 2.50 1.33 -7.53
N TYR A 60 2.33 1.79 -6.31
CA TYR A 60 2.08 0.91 -5.18
C TYR A 60 0.71 1.20 -4.57
N LYS A 61 0.02 0.13 -4.18
CA LYS A 61 -1.24 0.17 -3.44
C LYS A 61 -1.28 -0.94 -2.40
N LYS A 62 -1.18 -0.60 -1.12
CA LYS A 62 -1.09 -1.54 0.01
C LYS A 62 0.06 -2.55 -0.18
N ARG A 63 -0.26 -3.81 -0.54
CA ARG A 63 0.72 -4.90 -0.81
C ARG A 63 0.90 -5.22 -2.30
N LYS A 64 0.29 -4.44 -3.18
CA LYS A 64 0.36 -4.63 -4.62
C LYS A 64 1.32 -3.59 -5.20
N ILE A 65 2.29 -4.07 -5.97
CA ILE A 65 3.25 -3.23 -6.66
C ILE A 65 3.07 -3.49 -8.16
N CYS A 66 2.81 -2.43 -8.90
CA CYS A 66 2.67 -2.44 -10.34
C CYS A 66 3.80 -1.60 -10.93
N ALA A 67 4.74 -2.26 -11.62
CA ALA A 67 5.75 -1.57 -12.40
C ALA A 67 5.24 -1.41 -13.84
N ARG A 68 5.35 -0.21 -14.38
CA ARG A 68 5.04 0.12 -15.76
C ARG A 68 6.28 0.70 -16.41
N ASN A 69 6.67 0.16 -17.55
CA ASN A 69 7.77 0.68 -18.34
C ASN A 69 7.20 1.23 -19.66
N GLU A 70 7.65 2.40 -20.07
CA GLU A 70 7.25 3.02 -21.33
C GLU A 70 8.46 3.15 -22.27
N PHE A 71 8.29 2.63 -23.47
CA PHE A 71 9.31 2.59 -24.50
C PHE A 71 8.70 3.02 -25.83
N ASN A 72 9.04 4.21 -26.33
CA ASN A 72 8.66 4.67 -27.67
C ASN A 72 7.17 4.46 -28.02
N GLY A 73 6.27 4.72 -27.06
CA GLY A 73 4.80 4.52 -27.17
C GLY A 73 4.28 3.13 -26.78
N TYR A 74 5.16 2.16 -26.50
CA TYR A 74 4.80 0.83 -26.00
C TYR A 74 4.84 0.78 -24.47
N VAL A 75 3.77 0.28 -23.86
CA VAL A 75 3.61 0.22 -22.41
C VAL A 75 3.61 -1.24 -21.95
N SER A 76 4.58 -1.61 -21.11
CA SER A 76 4.63 -2.93 -20.46
C SER A 76 4.17 -2.84 -19.01
N HIS A 77 3.34 -3.79 -18.57
CA HIS A 77 2.77 -3.86 -17.22
C HIS A 77 3.23 -5.11 -16.48
N PHE A 78 3.86 -4.93 -15.33
CA PHE A 78 4.26 -6.02 -14.44
C PHE A 78 3.55 -5.89 -13.10
N ASN A 79 2.78 -6.92 -12.73
CA ASN A 79 2.10 -6.99 -11.45
C ASN A 79 2.85 -7.91 -10.51
N TYR A 80 3.34 -7.37 -9.41
CA TYR A 80 3.97 -8.12 -8.35
C TYR A 80 3.02 -8.23 -7.17
N TRP A 81 2.74 -9.47 -6.77
CA TRP A 81 2.01 -9.79 -5.56
C TRP A 81 3.05 -10.02 -4.46
N GLY A 82 3.07 -9.15 -3.44
CA GLY A 82 3.88 -9.40 -2.25
C GLY A 82 3.37 -10.67 -1.56
N TYR A 83 4.23 -11.68 -1.47
CA TYR A 83 4.02 -12.88 -0.65
C TYR A 83 3.99 -12.51 0.84
#